data_AF-A0A0C9YG75-F1
#
_entry.id   AF-A0A0C9YG75-F1
#
_cell.length_a   1.000
_cell.length_b   1.000
_cell.length_c   1.000
_cell.angle_alpha   90.00
_cell.angle_beta   90.00
_cell.angle_gamma   90.00
#
_symmetry.space_group_name_H-M   'P 1'
#
loop_
_entity.id
_entity.type
_entity.pdbx_description
1 polymer ?
#
loop_
_entity_poly.entity_id
_entity_poly.type
_entity_poly.pdbx_seq_one_letter_code
_entity_poly.pdbx_strand_id
1 'polypeptide(L)'
;MPRLGVEPALSKAEAAMTCTANIQSVIESTRKALQQTADRMEVWLDTTHVWVDGRPSCKLTEKWIGPYKVLSVKPNAVELHLPRTLHIHPVLSLG
;
A
#
# COMPACT_ATOMS: atom_id res chain seq x y z
N MET A 1 18.00 -55.11 21.07
CA MET A 1 18.12 -54.06 22.11
C MET A 1 17.93 -52.71 21.45
N PRO A 2 16.82 -51.97 21.67
CA PRO A 2 16.61 -50.67 21.03
C PRO A 2 16.95 -49.49 21.94
N ARG A 3 17.13 -48.33 21.28
CA ARG A 3 17.14 -46.93 21.77
C ARG A 3 18.52 -46.30 21.92
N LEU A 4 19.02 -45.76 20.81
CA LEU A 4 19.91 -44.59 20.86
C LEU A 4 19.27 -43.49 20.02
N GLY A 5 18.21 -42.90 20.57
CA GLY A 5 17.61 -41.67 20.06
C GLY A 5 18.43 -40.49 20.57
N VAL A 6 19.50 -40.14 19.86
CA VAL A 6 20.07 -38.80 19.92
C VAL A 6 19.62 -38.11 18.64
N GLU A 7 18.58 -37.28 18.76
CA GLU A 7 18.30 -36.26 17.75
C GLU A 7 19.55 -35.37 17.65
N PRO A 8 20.21 -35.27 16.49
CA PRO A 8 21.40 -34.44 16.39
C PRO A 8 20.95 -32.99 16.60
N ALA A 9 21.46 -32.33 17.64
CA ALA A 9 21.21 -30.91 17.88
C ALA A 9 21.55 -30.03 16.65
N LEU A 10 22.45 -30.54 15.79
CA LEU A 10 22.83 -29.97 14.51
C LEU A 10 21.67 -29.97 13.49
N SER A 11 20.86 -31.03 13.44
CA SER A 11 19.68 -31.12 12.57
C SER A 11 18.60 -30.10 12.95
N LYS A 12 18.41 -29.88 14.25
CA LYS A 12 17.45 -28.88 14.76
C LYS A 12 17.90 -27.45 14.51
N ALA A 13 19.19 -27.16 14.61
CA ALA A 13 19.75 -25.85 14.27
C ALA A 13 19.65 -25.55 12.76
N GLU A 14 19.92 -26.54 11.92
CA GLU A 14 19.79 -26.44 10.46
C GLU A 14 18.33 -26.25 10.01
N ALA A 15 17.41 -26.98 10.64
CA ALA A 15 15.97 -26.80 10.43
C ALA A 15 15.49 -25.40 10.88
N ALA A 16 16.00 -24.88 12.00
CA ALA A 16 15.68 -23.54 12.48
C ALA A 16 16.21 -22.44 11.55
N MET A 17 17.43 -22.58 11.02
CA MET A 17 17.98 -21.66 10.02
C MET A 17 17.16 -21.69 8.72
N THR A 18 16.77 -22.89 8.27
CA THR A 18 15.92 -23.06 7.08
C THR A 18 14.54 -22.42 7.27
N CYS A 19 13.90 -22.61 8.43
CA CYS A 19 12.66 -21.93 8.76
C CYS A 19 12.82 -20.40 8.77
N THR A 20 13.91 -19.90 9.34
CA THR A 20 14.19 -18.45 9.38
C THR A 20 14.33 -17.87 7.98
N ALA A 21 15.08 -18.53 7.10
CA ALA A 21 15.26 -18.12 5.71
C ALA A 21 13.93 -18.13 4.94
N ASN A 22 13.11 -19.17 5.14
CA ASN A 22 11.79 -19.26 4.51
C ASN A 22 10.87 -18.13 4.98
N ILE A 23 10.83 -17.84 6.28
CA ILE A 23 10.01 -16.75 6.84
C ILE A 23 10.48 -15.41 6.28
N GLN A 24 11.78 -15.14 6.24
CA GLN A 24 12.32 -13.90 5.67
C GLN A 24 11.94 -13.75 4.19
N SER A 25 12.04 -14.83 3.41
CA SER A 25 11.62 -14.83 2.00
C SER A 25 10.13 -14.53 1.82
N VAL A 26 9.26 -15.11 2.67
CA VAL A 26 7.82 -14.83 2.66
C VAL A 26 7.53 -13.37 3.02
N ILE A 27 8.20 -12.82 4.02
CA ILE A 27 8.02 -11.42 4.41
C ILE A 27 8.42 -10.48 3.27
N GLU A 28 9.58 -10.73 2.65
CA GLU A 28 10.08 -9.86 1.57
C GLU A 28 9.22 -9.95 0.31
N SER A 29 8.80 -11.16 -0.08
CA SER A 29 7.89 -11.34 -1.21
C SER A 29 6.52 -10.68 -0.96
N THR A 30 5.98 -10.80 0.26
CA THR A 30 4.73 -10.13 0.65
C THR A 30 4.89 -8.61 0.60
N ARG A 31 5.99 -8.07 1.13
CA ARG A 31 6.30 -6.63 1.06
C ARG A 31 6.36 -6.13 -0.37
N LYS A 32 7.06 -6.86 -1.25
CA LYS A 32 7.20 -6.50 -2.66
C LYS A 32 5.85 -6.53 -3.38
N ALA A 33 5.02 -7.54 -3.13
CA ALA A 33 3.68 -7.62 -3.70
C ALA A 33 2.80 -6.45 -3.25
N LEU A 34 2.80 -6.12 -1.96
CA LEU A 34 2.05 -4.97 -1.43
C LEU A 34 2.53 -3.64 -2.05
N GLN A 35 3.83 -3.45 -2.19
CA GLN A 35 4.38 -2.25 -2.83
C GLN A 35 3.96 -2.15 -4.30
N GLN A 36 4.05 -3.26 -5.05
CA GLN A 36 3.59 -3.30 -6.45
C GLN A 36 2.10 -3.02 -6.58
N THR A 37 1.28 -3.49 -5.64
CA THR A 37 -0.15 -3.16 -5.60
C THR A 37 -0.35 -1.67 -5.34
N ALA A 38 0.33 -1.09 -4.34
CA ALA A 38 0.24 0.32 -4.00
C ALA A 38 0.68 1.23 -5.17
N ASP A 39 1.78 0.89 -5.85
CA ASP A 39 2.29 1.65 -7.01
C ASP A 39 1.30 1.64 -8.19
N ARG A 40 0.44 0.62 -8.26
CA ARG A 40 -0.62 0.48 -9.27
C ARG A 40 -1.97 1.04 -8.82
N MET A 41 -2.10 1.50 -7.57
CA MET A 41 -3.33 2.08 -7.08
C MET A 41 -3.50 3.49 -7.65
N GLU A 42 -4.55 3.63 -8.44
CA GLU A 42 -5.06 4.90 -8.91
C GLU A 42 -6.44 5.12 -8.31
N VAL A 43 -6.68 6.33 -7.79
CA VAL A 43 -7.95 6.68 -7.17
C VAL A 43 -8.59 7.87 -7.88
N TRP A 44 -9.91 7.85 -7.95
CA TRP A 44 -10.69 8.95 -8.51
C TRP A 44 -11.10 9.91 -7.42
N LEU A 45 -10.88 11.21 -7.65
CA LEU A 45 -11.24 12.24 -6.68
C LEU A 45 -12.69 12.68 -6.90
N ASP A 46 -13.54 12.57 -5.88
CA ASP A 46 -14.86 13.18 -5.89
C ASP A 46 -14.70 14.71 -5.77
N THR A 47 -15.22 15.44 -6.75
CA THR A 47 -15.09 16.90 -6.80
C THR A 47 -16.32 17.68 -6.35
N THR A 48 -17.29 17.00 -5.74
CA THR A 48 -18.48 17.59 -5.14
C THR A 48 -18.13 18.62 -4.05
N HIS A 49 -17.00 18.44 -3.35
CA HIS A 49 -16.53 19.33 -2.28
C HIS A 49 -15.19 20.02 -2.58
N VAL A 50 -14.70 19.95 -3.82
CA VAL A 50 -13.38 20.43 -4.20
C VAL A 50 -13.47 21.73 -4.99
N TRP A 51 -12.81 22.78 -4.49
CA TRP A 51 -12.65 24.03 -5.23
C TRP A 51 -11.44 23.93 -6.17
N VAL A 52 -11.67 24.19 -7.46
CA VAL A 52 -10.64 24.21 -8.52
C VAL A 52 -10.68 25.59 -9.13
N ASP A 53 -9.55 26.30 -9.17
CA ASP A 53 -9.49 27.64 -9.73
C ASP A 53 -9.65 27.62 -11.26
N GLY A 54 -10.47 28.53 -11.79
CA GLY A 54 -10.81 28.61 -13.23
C GLY A 54 -12.08 27.86 -13.66
N ARG A 55 -12.92 27.40 -12.72
CA ARG A 55 -14.09 26.55 -12.99
C ARG A 55 -15.27 27.32 -13.64
N PRO A 56 -15.78 26.90 -14.83
CA PRO A 56 -17.08 27.34 -15.32
C PRO A 56 -18.19 26.61 -14.54
N SER A 57 -19.30 27.30 -14.27
CA SER A 57 -20.40 26.92 -13.35
C SER A 57 -20.61 25.41 -13.09
N CYS A 58 -20.91 25.04 -11.83
CA CYS A 58 -21.10 23.68 -11.31
C CYS A 58 -22.07 22.74 -12.08
N LYS A 59 -22.74 23.21 -13.13
CA LYS A 59 -23.72 22.45 -13.93
C LYS A 59 -23.12 21.51 -14.98
N LEU A 60 -21.82 21.58 -15.27
CA LEU A 60 -21.16 20.79 -16.32
C LEU A 60 -19.86 20.10 -15.87
N THR A 61 -19.63 19.93 -14.56
CA THR A 61 -18.41 19.24 -14.10
C THR A 61 -18.65 17.75 -13.87
N GLU A 62 -17.73 16.92 -14.34
CA GLU A 62 -17.68 15.49 -14.04
C GLU A 62 -17.55 15.29 -12.53
N LYS A 63 -18.37 14.40 -11.94
CA LYS A 63 -18.39 14.12 -10.50
C LYS A 63 -17.03 13.61 -9.99
N TRP A 64 -16.30 12.92 -10.86
CA TRP A 64 -15.02 12.29 -10.56
C TRP A 64 -13.96 12.92 -11.47
N ILE A 65 -12.85 13.36 -10.90
CA ILE A 65 -11.72 13.88 -11.68
C ILE A 65 -10.53 12.96 -11.48
N GLY A 66 -10.04 12.44 -12.61
CA GLY A 66 -8.74 11.82 -12.82
C GLY A 66 -8.42 10.57 -12.00
N PRO A 67 -7.70 9.59 -12.57
CA PRO A 67 -6.93 8.66 -11.77
C PRO A 67 -5.69 9.38 -11.21
N TYR A 68 -5.64 9.55 -9.89
CA TYR A 68 -4.46 10.06 -9.18
C TYR A 68 -3.69 8.92 -8.53
N LYS A 69 -2.36 8.99 -8.63
CA LYS A 69 -1.47 8.03 -7.97
C LYS A 69 -1.45 8.27 -6.47
N VAL A 70 -1.54 7.16 -5.72
CA VAL A 70 -1.36 7.16 -4.27
C VAL A 70 0.13 7.26 -3.95
N LEU A 71 0.51 8.27 -3.17
CA LEU A 71 1.87 8.46 -2.68
C LEU A 71 2.08 7.76 -1.34
N SER A 72 1.11 7.87 -0.44
CA SER A 72 1.19 7.28 0.90
C SER A 72 -0.19 6.96 1.43
N VAL A 73 -0.31 5.85 2.17
CA VAL A 73 -1.53 5.48 2.89
C VAL A 73 -1.25 5.62 4.38
N LYS A 74 -1.94 6.55 5.01
CA LYS A 74 -2.00 6.75 6.47
C LYS A 74 -3.26 6.04 7.01
N PRO A 75 -3.31 5.67 8.30
CA PRO A 75 -4.45 4.94 8.87
C PRO A 75 -5.82 5.55 8.59
N ASN A 76 -5.90 6.88 8.61
CA ASN A 76 -7.15 7.61 8.38
C ASN A 76 -7.13 8.41 7.08
N ALA A 77 -6.05 8.37 6.30
CA ALA A 77 -5.94 9.25 5.14
C ALA A 77 -5.05 8.74 4.02
N VAL A 78 -5.30 9.18 2.79
CA VAL A 78 -4.47 8.85 1.62
C VAL A 78 -3.84 10.14 1.07
N GLU A 79 -2.53 10.10 0.84
CA GLU A 79 -1.80 11.15 0.14
C GLU A 79 -1.77 10.88 -1.35
N LEU A 80 -2.24 11.85 -2.14
CA LEU A 80 -2.31 11.75 -3.59
C LEU A 80 -1.34 12.71 -4.28
N HIS A 81 -0.84 12.29 -5.44
CA HIS A 81 -0.08 13.16 -6.33
C HIS A 81 -1.04 14.07 -7.11
N LEU A 82 -1.43 15.19 -6.50
CA LEU A 82 -2.33 16.17 -7.10
C LEU A 82 -1.55 17.25 -7.88
N PRO A 83 -2.07 17.71 -9.04
CA PRO A 83 -1.52 18.87 -9.73
C PRO A 83 -1.66 20.14 -8.87
N ARG A 84 -0.68 21.05 -8.97
CA ARG A 84 -0.63 22.31 -8.20
C ARG A 84 -1.81 23.26 -8.47
N THR A 85 -2.62 22.98 -9.49
CA THR A 85 -3.85 23.70 -9.83
C THR A 85 -5.02 23.36 -8.91
N LEU A 86 -4.94 22.24 -8.18
CA LEU A 86 -5.89 21.87 -7.15
C LEU A 86 -5.40 22.44 -5.81
N HIS A 87 -6.06 23.50 -5.33
CA HIS A 87 -5.83 24.09 -4.00
C HIS A 87 -6.37 23.20 -2.87
N ILE A 88 -6.08 21.90 -2.90
CA ILE A 88 -6.50 20.91 -1.91
C ILE A 88 -5.27 20.44 -1.16
N HIS A 89 -5.34 20.39 0.17
CA HIS A 89 -4.33 19.67 0.93
C HIS A 89 -4.38 18.17 0.56
N PRO A 90 -3.27 17.55 0.14
CA PRO A 90 -3.27 16.23 -0.49
C PRO A 90 -3.67 15.07 0.43
N VAL A 91 -4.09 15.33 1.66
CA VAL A 91 -4.46 14.36 2.68
C VAL A 91 -5.98 14.23 2.70
N LEU A 92 -6.51 13.15 2.12
CA LEU A 92 -7.94 12.84 2.13
C LEU A 92 -8.28 11.93 3.30
N SER A 93 -9.25 12.27 4.15
CA SER A 93 -9.68 11.39 5.24
C SER A 93 -10.65 10.32 4.74
N LEU A 94 -10.39 9.06 5.08
CA LEU A 94 -11.33 7.96 4.86
C LEU A 94 -12.26 7.91 6.08
N GLY A 95 -13.53 8.23 5.87
CA GLY A 95 -14.61 8.15 6.87
C GLY A 95 -15.35 6.83 6.82
#